data_AF-A0A382WMF9-F1
#
_entry.id   AF-A0A382WMF9-F1
#
_cell.length_a   1.000
_cell.length_b   1.000
_cell.length_c   1.000
_cell.angle_alpha   90.00
_cell.angle_beta   90.00
_cell.angle_gamma   90.00
#
_symmetry.space_group_name_H-M   'P 1'
#
loop_
_entity.id
_entity.type
_entity.pdbx_description
1 polymer ?
#
loop_
_entity_poly.entity_id
_entity_poly.type
_entity_poly.pdbx_seq_one_letter_code
_entity_poly.pdbx_strand_id
1 'polypeptide(L)'
;QGSHPGAAATWLVRPCKEGDRISHVKQAGAPSMDQIVAQRIGDQTPFPSLELISRPEGSFSKSLLRNNISWRNASTPVLREMEPRAIYDRLTGLSLQSKDSSQLQSVLDTVLDDANSLRRRVGRADQERLEEYFDAVRSVEKQMTRLSSETRKEARQKASTYPQPPEGIPEDHGAYLRLMFDMMVLAYWTDSTRVATFMLDHEQSNRYFDFLPGAKGMWHAISHWRDISGDTEDDDEEGASWSSKEVKYNQYRTVIKFHQEQVAYFFNRLKEIKEG
;
A
#
# COMPACT_ATOMS: atom_id res chain seq x y z
N GLN A 1 -12.18 -20.71 6.52
CA GLN A 1 -13.11 -20.07 5.59
C GLN A 1 -13.37 -18.67 6.11
N GLY A 2 -13.13 -17.66 5.29
CA GLY A 2 -13.31 -16.24 5.61
C GLY A 2 -13.85 -15.55 4.37
N SER A 3 -14.51 -14.40 4.53
CA SER A 3 -15.00 -13.61 3.40
C SER A 3 -13.80 -13.14 2.56
N HIS A 4 -13.79 -13.38 1.24
CA HIS A 4 -12.70 -12.95 0.37
C HIS A 4 -12.41 -11.42 0.49
N PRO A 5 -13.41 -10.52 0.49
CA PRO A 5 -13.19 -9.11 0.79
C PRO A 5 -12.59 -8.84 2.18
N GLY A 6 -12.91 -9.69 3.16
CA GLY A 6 -12.44 -9.56 4.54
C GLY A 6 -10.98 -9.99 4.73
N ALA A 7 -10.47 -10.90 3.91
CA ALA A 7 -9.14 -11.48 4.09
C ALA A 7 -8.01 -10.43 3.98
N ALA A 8 -8.05 -9.57 2.96
CA ALA A 8 -7.14 -8.42 2.89
C ALA A 8 -7.49 -7.35 3.93
N ALA A 9 -8.76 -6.91 3.96
CA ALA A 9 -9.20 -5.82 4.82
C ALA A 9 -8.83 -6.01 6.31
N THR A 10 -8.86 -7.24 6.83
CA THR A 10 -8.53 -7.48 8.23
C THR A 10 -7.13 -8.02 8.48
N TRP A 11 -6.29 -8.18 7.44
CA TRP A 11 -4.99 -8.84 7.53
C TRP A 11 -4.12 -8.31 8.67
N LEU A 12 -4.01 -6.98 8.82
CA LEU A 12 -3.26 -6.32 9.89
C LEU A 12 -4.13 -5.86 11.07
N VAL A 13 -5.41 -6.23 11.09
CA VAL A 13 -6.39 -5.71 12.07
C VAL A 13 -6.81 -6.81 13.04
N ARG A 14 -7.34 -7.92 12.51
CA ARG A 14 -7.93 -9.01 13.30
C ARG A 14 -8.16 -10.26 12.43
N PRO A 15 -8.36 -11.45 13.02
CA PRO A 15 -8.85 -12.60 12.27
C PRO A 15 -10.19 -12.31 11.58
N CYS A 16 -10.31 -12.64 10.29
CA CYS A 16 -11.58 -12.65 9.57
C CYS A 16 -12.34 -13.94 9.94
N LYS A 17 -13.52 -13.81 10.53
CA LYS A 17 -14.37 -14.97 10.89
C LYS A 17 -15.31 -15.30 9.73
N GLU A 18 -15.81 -16.53 9.70
CA GLU A 18 -16.88 -16.90 8.78
C GLU A 18 -18.18 -16.14 9.14
N GLY A 19 -18.94 -15.71 8.13
CA GLY A 19 -20.13 -14.87 8.32
C GLY A 19 -19.84 -13.40 8.66
N ASP A 20 -18.58 -12.96 8.58
CA ASP A 20 -18.21 -11.57 8.84
C ASP A 20 -18.85 -10.63 7.81
N ARG A 21 -19.45 -9.55 8.29
CA ARG A 21 -20.26 -8.62 7.47
C ARG A 21 -19.41 -7.51 6.84
N ILE A 22 -18.09 -7.66 6.78
CA ILE A 22 -17.14 -6.66 6.26
C ILE A 22 -17.52 -6.17 4.87
N SER A 23 -17.98 -7.06 3.98
CA SER A 23 -18.45 -6.68 2.65
C SER A 23 -19.71 -5.78 2.68
N HIS A 24 -20.59 -5.99 3.66
CA HIS A 24 -21.80 -5.19 3.85
C HIS A 24 -21.52 -3.85 4.52
N VAL A 25 -20.69 -3.84 5.57
CA VAL A 25 -20.40 -2.62 6.34
C VAL A 25 -19.28 -1.79 5.72
N LYS A 26 -18.42 -2.40 4.88
CA LYS A 26 -17.23 -1.80 4.24
C LYS A 26 -16.21 -1.25 5.23
N GLN A 27 -15.94 -2.00 6.30
CA GLN A 27 -15.09 -1.61 7.41
C GLN A 27 -14.23 -2.79 7.88
N ALA A 28 -12.99 -2.54 8.28
CA ALA A 28 -12.11 -3.55 8.88
C ALA A 28 -12.40 -3.79 10.38
N GLY A 29 -13.05 -2.83 11.04
CA GLY A 29 -13.57 -2.94 12.41
C GLY A 29 -12.64 -2.41 13.51
N ALA A 30 -11.36 -2.17 13.22
CA ALA A 30 -10.42 -1.49 14.11
C ALA A 30 -9.24 -0.89 13.31
N PRO A 31 -8.43 0.01 13.90
CA PRO A 31 -7.15 0.40 13.32
C PRO A 31 -6.24 -0.81 13.06
N SER A 32 -5.47 -0.79 11.99
CA SER A 32 -4.47 -1.80 11.69
C SER A 32 -3.20 -1.63 12.53
N MET A 33 -2.44 -2.71 12.68
CA MET A 33 -1.25 -2.77 13.53
C MET A 33 -0.20 -1.71 13.15
N ASP A 34 0.06 -1.52 11.86
CA ASP A 34 0.96 -0.48 11.36
C ASP A 34 0.50 0.93 11.80
N GLN A 35 -0.81 1.21 11.78
CA GLN A 35 -1.36 2.49 12.23
C GLN A 35 -1.30 2.65 13.75
N ILE A 36 -1.49 1.57 14.51
CA ILE A 36 -1.29 1.57 15.97
C ILE A 36 0.16 1.94 16.31
N VAL A 37 1.13 1.39 15.57
CA VAL A 37 2.55 1.71 15.73
C VAL A 37 2.83 3.16 15.28
N ALA A 38 2.31 3.58 14.13
CA ALA A 38 2.50 4.94 13.60
C ALA A 38 1.99 6.02 14.56
N GLN A 39 0.90 5.76 15.29
CA GLN A 39 0.38 6.66 16.34
C GLN A 39 1.35 6.85 17.52
N ARG A 40 2.31 5.94 17.72
CA ARG A 40 3.26 5.97 18.84
C ARG A 40 4.61 6.56 18.47
N ILE A 41 5.08 6.32 17.24
CA ILE A 41 6.45 6.68 16.81
C ILE A 41 6.51 7.51 15.53
N GLY A 42 5.38 7.65 14.81
CA GLY A 42 5.34 8.32 13.50
C GLY A 42 5.45 9.84 13.57
N ASP A 43 5.44 10.42 14.77
CA ASP A 43 5.69 11.84 14.99
C ASP A 43 7.18 12.23 14.94
N GLN A 44 8.08 11.25 15.01
CA GLN A 44 9.53 11.42 14.96
C GLN A 44 10.07 11.59 13.53
N THR A 45 9.27 11.26 12.52
CA THR A 45 9.64 11.32 11.11
C THR A 45 8.65 12.19 10.31
N PRO A 46 9.02 12.64 9.09
CA PRO A 46 8.11 13.39 8.23
C PRO A 46 6.80 12.64 7.94
N PHE A 47 6.90 11.35 7.58
CA PHE A 47 5.75 10.50 7.32
C PHE A 47 5.49 9.56 8.51
N PRO A 48 4.27 9.54 9.08
CA PRO A 48 3.95 8.63 10.18
C PRO A 48 4.10 7.15 9.81
N SER A 49 3.78 6.83 8.56
CA SER A 49 3.88 5.51 7.96
C SER A 49 3.92 5.61 6.42
N LEU A 50 4.34 4.53 5.76
CA LEU A 50 4.35 4.38 4.30
C LEU A 50 3.62 3.10 3.88
N GLU A 51 2.46 3.26 3.27
CA GLU A 51 1.63 2.14 2.78
C GLU A 51 1.83 1.95 1.29
N LEU A 52 2.22 0.74 0.90
CA LEU A 52 2.53 0.36 -0.47
C LEU A 52 1.67 -0.81 -0.93
N ILE A 53 1.39 -0.85 -2.23
CA ILE A 53 0.71 -1.97 -2.88
C ILE A 53 1.26 -2.16 -4.29
N SER A 54 1.38 -3.42 -4.73
CA SER A 54 1.69 -3.71 -6.13
C SER A 54 0.48 -3.39 -7.00
N ARG A 55 0.69 -3.00 -8.27
CA ARG A 55 -0.38 -2.68 -9.22
C ARG A 55 -1.49 -3.76 -9.24
N PRO A 56 -2.71 -3.42 -8.77
CA PRO A 56 -3.83 -4.36 -8.79
C PRO A 56 -4.27 -4.67 -10.22
N GLU A 57 -4.59 -5.93 -10.48
CA GLU A 57 -5.03 -6.44 -11.79
C GLU A 57 -6.32 -7.27 -11.64
N GLY A 58 -7.10 -7.33 -12.71
CA GLY A 58 -8.36 -8.09 -12.75
C GLY A 58 -9.60 -7.33 -12.31
N SER A 59 -10.71 -8.07 -12.23
CA SER A 59 -12.05 -7.57 -11.92
C SER A 59 -12.12 -6.84 -10.58
N PHE A 60 -11.30 -7.24 -9.62
CA PHE A 60 -11.26 -6.69 -8.26
C PHE A 60 -10.20 -5.60 -8.05
N SER A 61 -9.52 -5.14 -9.10
CA SER A 61 -8.50 -4.08 -9.02
C SER A 61 -9.00 -2.76 -8.39
N LYS A 62 -10.31 -2.50 -8.42
CA LYS A 62 -10.94 -1.32 -7.82
C LYS A 62 -11.54 -1.56 -6.43
N SER A 63 -11.46 -2.79 -5.90
CA SER A 63 -12.05 -3.14 -4.61
C SER A 63 -11.21 -2.58 -3.47
N LEU A 64 -11.80 -1.66 -2.70
CA LEU A 64 -11.13 -1.09 -1.54
C LEU A 64 -10.73 -2.16 -0.52
N LEU A 65 -11.67 -3.06 -0.18
CA LEU A 65 -11.48 -4.07 0.86
C LEU A 65 -10.44 -5.12 0.46
N ARG A 66 -10.38 -5.49 -0.82
CA ARG A 66 -9.45 -6.52 -1.33
C ARG A 66 -8.03 -6.00 -1.53
N ASN A 67 -7.90 -4.69 -1.68
CA ASN A 67 -6.62 -4.06 -2.01
C ASN A 67 -6.08 -3.24 -0.82
N ASN A 68 -6.75 -3.21 0.34
CA ASN A 68 -6.27 -2.46 1.51
C ASN A 68 -6.03 -3.37 2.71
N ILE A 69 -4.86 -3.24 3.31
CA ILE A 69 -4.49 -3.90 4.57
C ILE A 69 -4.24 -2.90 5.71
N SER A 70 -4.19 -1.60 5.41
CA SER A 70 -3.88 -0.52 6.35
C SER A 70 -5.10 0.38 6.59
N TRP A 71 -5.52 0.47 7.85
CA TRP A 71 -6.75 1.12 8.28
C TRP A 71 -6.47 2.05 9.45
N ARG A 72 -6.75 3.34 9.29
CA ARG A 72 -6.54 4.35 10.34
C ARG A 72 -7.43 4.10 11.55
N ASN A 73 -8.65 3.66 11.28
CA ASN A 73 -9.67 3.31 12.26
C ASN A 73 -10.54 2.19 11.67
N ALA A 74 -11.68 1.88 12.30
CA ALA A 74 -12.56 0.81 11.84
C ALA A 74 -12.98 0.91 10.37
N SER A 75 -13.18 2.11 9.83
CA SER A 75 -13.79 2.37 8.52
C SER A 75 -12.92 3.10 7.53
N THR A 76 -11.85 3.74 7.97
CA THR A 76 -11.10 4.68 7.14
C THR A 76 -9.82 4.02 6.62
N PRO A 77 -9.77 3.64 5.34
CA PRO A 77 -8.57 3.07 4.73
C PRO A 77 -7.45 4.11 4.67
N VAL A 78 -6.20 3.66 4.74
CA VAL A 78 -5.04 4.51 4.46
C VAL A 78 -4.73 4.47 2.97
N LEU A 79 -4.34 5.61 2.40
CA LEU A 79 -3.92 5.70 1.00
C LEU A 79 -2.64 4.90 0.80
N ARG A 80 -2.59 4.11 -0.28
CA ARG A 80 -1.44 3.28 -0.64
C ARG A 80 -0.85 3.80 -1.93
N GLU A 81 0.46 3.84 -2.00
CA GLU A 81 1.17 4.18 -3.24
C GLU A 81 1.57 2.92 -4.00
N MET A 82 1.44 2.97 -5.32
CA MET A 82 1.83 1.87 -6.23
C MET A 82 2.84 2.29 -7.28
N GLU A 83 3.08 3.60 -7.45
CA GLU A 83 4.00 4.13 -8.44
C GLU A 83 5.34 4.51 -7.79
N PRO A 84 6.46 3.88 -8.20
CA PRO A 84 7.77 4.14 -7.60
C PRO A 84 8.21 5.61 -7.68
N ARG A 85 7.96 6.27 -8.81
CA ARG A 85 8.30 7.69 -9.03
C ARG A 85 7.58 8.59 -8.03
N ALA A 86 6.27 8.38 -7.84
CA ALA A 86 5.49 9.15 -6.89
C ALA A 86 6.00 9.01 -5.45
N ILE A 87 6.39 7.79 -5.04
CA ILE A 87 6.98 7.54 -3.72
C ILE A 87 8.32 8.26 -3.59
N TYR A 88 9.19 8.14 -4.60
CA TYR A 88 10.48 8.84 -4.62
C TYR A 88 10.32 10.35 -4.49
N ASP A 89 9.45 10.97 -5.29
CA ASP A 89 9.24 12.42 -5.31
C ASP A 89 8.64 12.93 -3.99
N ARG A 90 7.83 12.08 -3.33
CA ARG A 90 7.29 12.33 -1.99
C ARG A 90 8.38 12.26 -0.92
N LEU A 91 9.24 11.24 -0.95
CA LEU A 91 10.32 11.05 0.04
C LEU A 91 11.43 12.10 -0.09
N THR A 92 11.78 12.47 -1.32
CA THR A 92 12.85 13.46 -1.61
C THR A 92 12.38 14.90 -1.48
N GLY A 93 11.06 15.13 -1.49
CA GLY A 93 10.48 16.47 -1.48
C GLY A 93 10.62 17.22 -2.82
N LEU A 94 10.96 16.54 -3.91
CA LEU A 94 11.02 17.15 -5.25
C LEU A 94 9.66 17.72 -5.69
N SER A 95 8.57 17.06 -5.29
CA SER A 95 7.20 17.57 -5.49
C SER A 95 6.93 18.91 -4.80
N LEU A 96 7.68 19.23 -3.75
CA LEU A 96 7.58 20.49 -2.99
C LEU A 96 8.53 21.57 -3.50
N GLN A 97 9.54 21.22 -4.28
CA GLN A 97 10.46 22.19 -4.90
C GLN A 97 9.85 22.83 -6.16
N SER A 98 8.94 22.13 -6.85
CA SER A 98 8.30 22.61 -8.07
C SER A 98 7.07 23.50 -7.83
N LYS A 99 6.50 23.49 -6.62
CA LYS A 99 5.39 24.35 -6.21
C LYS A 99 5.85 25.29 -5.12
N ASP A 100 5.61 26.58 -5.28
CA ASP A 100 5.91 27.58 -4.26
C ASP A 100 5.17 27.21 -2.97
N SER A 101 5.94 26.85 -1.94
CA SER A 101 5.41 26.36 -0.66
C SER A 101 4.37 27.30 -0.04
N SER A 102 4.50 28.61 -0.29
CA SER A 102 3.56 29.64 0.17
C SER A 102 2.20 29.55 -0.52
N GLN A 103 2.17 29.21 -1.81
CA GLN A 103 0.93 29.00 -2.57
C GLN A 103 0.19 27.76 -2.08
N LEU A 104 0.92 26.68 -1.78
CA LEU A 104 0.31 25.46 -1.26
C LEU A 104 -0.34 25.71 0.11
N GLN A 105 0.35 26.43 1.01
CA GLN A 105 -0.20 26.83 2.31
C GLN A 105 -1.46 27.69 2.17
N SER A 106 -1.43 28.70 1.30
CA SER A 106 -2.60 29.56 1.06
C SER A 106 -3.81 28.78 0.53
N VAL A 107 -3.60 27.78 -0.33
CA VAL A 107 -4.68 26.89 -0.80
C VAL A 107 -5.22 26.04 0.34
N LEU A 108 -4.36 25.49 1.20
CA LEU A 108 -4.79 24.67 2.34
C LEU A 108 -5.59 25.52 3.34
N ASP A 109 -5.13 26.73 3.65
CA ASP A 109 -5.86 27.68 4.52
C ASP A 109 -7.26 27.99 3.97
N THR A 110 -7.35 28.30 2.68
CA THR A 110 -8.64 28.59 2.01
C THR A 110 -9.59 27.39 2.09
N VAL A 111 -9.07 26.20 1.81
CA VAL A 111 -9.81 24.93 1.87
C VAL A 111 -10.29 24.63 3.30
N LEU A 112 -9.47 24.92 4.31
CA LEU A 112 -9.84 24.75 5.71
C LEU A 112 -10.98 25.70 6.11
N ASP A 113 -10.94 26.95 5.67
CA ASP A 113 -11.99 27.95 5.95
C ASP A 113 -13.33 27.56 5.30
N ASP A 114 -13.30 27.13 4.04
CA ASP A 114 -14.48 26.66 3.31
C ASP A 114 -15.10 25.43 3.99
N ALA A 115 -14.27 24.45 4.33
CA ALA A 115 -14.72 23.25 5.03
C ALA A 115 -15.28 23.59 6.43
N ASN A 116 -14.71 24.58 7.14
CA ASN A 116 -15.22 25.02 8.44
C ASN A 116 -16.59 25.70 8.32
N SER A 117 -16.79 26.47 7.24
CA SER A 117 -18.08 27.05 6.88
C SER A 117 -19.12 25.97 6.57
N LEU A 118 -18.73 24.96 5.80
CA LEU A 118 -19.60 23.83 5.46
C LEU A 118 -19.97 23.00 6.70
N ARG A 119 -19.02 22.75 7.61
CA ARG A 119 -19.26 21.99 8.86
C ARG A 119 -20.42 22.56 9.69
N ARG A 120 -20.59 23.89 9.71
CA ARG A 120 -21.68 24.57 10.42
C ARG A 120 -23.05 24.38 9.77
N ARG A 121 -23.09 23.91 8.52
CA ARG A 121 -24.30 23.85 7.67
C ARG A 121 -24.75 22.42 7.35
N VAL A 122 -23.93 21.41 7.62
CA VAL A 122 -24.21 20.01 7.30
C VAL A 122 -24.61 19.20 8.53
N GLY A 123 -25.27 18.05 8.29
CA GLY A 123 -25.69 17.13 9.34
C GLY A 123 -24.52 16.35 9.94
N ARG A 124 -24.76 15.67 11.07
CA ARG A 124 -23.72 14.97 11.86
C ARG A 124 -22.88 13.98 11.04
N ALA A 125 -23.49 13.19 10.16
CA ALA A 125 -22.76 12.21 9.35
C ALA A 125 -21.77 12.87 8.38
N ASP A 126 -22.10 14.05 7.85
CA ASP A 126 -21.20 14.81 6.98
C ASP A 126 -20.14 15.57 7.78
N GLN A 127 -20.44 15.98 9.02
CA GLN A 127 -19.45 16.55 9.92
C GLN A 127 -18.33 15.55 10.24
N GLU A 128 -18.66 14.28 10.48
CA GLU A 128 -17.67 13.22 10.71
C GLU A 128 -16.73 13.05 9.50
N ARG A 129 -17.26 13.11 8.26
CA ARG A 129 -16.42 13.09 7.04
C ARG A 129 -15.55 14.33 6.89
N LEU A 130 -16.06 15.51 7.26
CA LEU A 130 -15.27 16.74 7.24
C LEU A 130 -14.15 16.70 8.27
N GLU A 131 -14.34 16.06 9.42
CA GLU A 131 -13.27 15.84 10.40
C GLU A 131 -12.14 14.97 9.83
N GLU A 132 -12.46 13.88 9.13
CA GLU A 132 -11.46 13.07 8.43
C GLU A 132 -10.69 13.89 7.38
N TYR A 133 -11.40 14.76 6.66
CA TYR A 133 -10.79 15.66 5.68
C TYR A 133 -9.83 16.66 6.35
N PHE A 134 -10.23 17.30 7.45
CA PHE A 134 -9.39 18.21 8.20
C PHE A 134 -8.13 17.55 8.74
N ASP A 135 -8.25 16.32 9.24
CA ASP A 135 -7.11 15.57 9.72
C ASP A 135 -6.15 15.20 8.58
N ALA A 136 -6.66 14.91 7.38
CA ALA A 136 -5.84 14.70 6.20
C ALA A 136 -5.08 15.97 5.79
N VAL A 137 -5.74 17.12 5.76
CA VAL A 137 -5.11 18.42 5.42
C VAL A 137 -4.01 18.77 6.42
N ARG A 138 -4.30 18.72 7.73
CA ARG A 138 -3.29 18.99 8.78
C ARG A 138 -2.11 18.02 8.72
N SER A 139 -2.37 16.77 8.35
CA SER A 139 -1.30 15.79 8.16
C SER A 139 -0.36 16.18 7.01
N VAL A 140 -0.90 16.71 5.91
CA VAL A 140 -0.10 17.19 4.77
C VAL A 140 0.74 18.41 5.17
N GLU A 141 0.16 19.37 5.89
CA GLU A 141 0.89 20.54 6.40
C GLU A 141 2.07 20.13 7.30
N LYS A 142 1.82 19.25 8.28
CA LYS A 142 2.86 18.72 9.16
C LYS A 142 3.96 18.00 8.39
N GLN A 143 3.59 17.18 7.40
CA GLN A 143 4.55 16.51 6.52
C GLN A 143 5.41 17.53 5.79
N MET A 144 4.79 18.56 5.21
CA MET A 144 5.48 19.61 4.47
C MET A 144 6.46 20.39 5.34
N THR A 145 6.04 20.84 6.53
CA THR A 145 6.92 21.54 7.49
C THR A 145 8.10 20.67 7.92
N ARG A 146 7.87 19.38 8.17
CA ARG A 146 8.96 18.46 8.55
C ARG A 146 9.92 18.22 7.40
N LEU A 147 9.42 18.00 6.18
CA LEU A 147 10.24 17.79 4.99
C LEU A 147 11.09 19.01 4.65
N SER A 148 10.61 20.23 4.88
CA SER A 148 11.35 21.46 4.61
C SER A 148 12.29 21.89 5.73
N SER A 149 12.21 21.28 6.92
CA SER A 149 13.05 21.64 8.07
C SER A 149 14.56 21.54 7.78
N GLU A 150 15.36 22.45 8.34
CA GLU A 150 16.82 22.47 8.12
C GLU A 150 17.50 21.21 8.69
N THR A 151 16.96 20.66 9.78
CA THR A 151 17.40 19.39 10.39
C THR A 151 17.29 18.20 9.44
N ARG A 152 16.54 18.31 8.34
CA ARG A 152 16.34 17.26 7.34
C ARG A 152 17.15 17.48 6.06
N LYS A 153 18.00 18.51 6.00
CA LYS A 153 18.80 18.83 4.82
C LYS A 153 19.72 17.72 4.38
N GLU A 154 20.44 17.10 5.32
CA GLU A 154 21.32 15.97 5.04
C GLU A 154 20.54 14.77 4.50
N ALA A 155 19.38 14.46 5.11
CA ALA A 155 18.50 13.39 4.63
C ALA A 155 18.00 13.65 3.20
N ARG A 156 17.66 14.90 2.86
CA ARG A 156 17.27 15.29 1.48
C ARG A 156 18.43 15.15 0.49
N GLN A 157 19.62 15.63 0.85
CA GLN A 157 20.82 15.48 0.03
C GLN A 157 21.15 14.00 -0.20
N LYS A 158 21.12 13.21 0.87
CA LYS A 158 21.28 11.76 0.83
C LYS A 158 20.26 11.10 -0.10
N ALA A 159 18.99 11.46 0.02
CA ALA A 159 17.93 10.97 -0.87
C ALA A 159 18.19 11.31 -2.35
N SER A 160 18.69 12.51 -2.65
CA SER A 160 19.00 12.93 -4.02
C SER A 160 20.15 12.16 -4.68
N THR A 161 20.94 11.41 -3.90
CA THR A 161 21.96 10.50 -4.44
C THR A 161 21.39 9.14 -4.85
N TYR A 162 20.16 8.83 -4.43
CA TYR A 162 19.49 7.60 -4.81
C TYR A 162 19.01 7.70 -6.27
N PRO A 163 19.20 6.67 -7.12
CA PRO A 163 18.75 6.71 -8.49
C PRO A 163 17.25 6.98 -8.60
N GLN A 164 16.88 7.96 -9.42
CA GLN A 164 15.48 8.30 -9.65
C GLN A 164 14.78 7.15 -10.40
N PRO A 165 13.65 6.60 -9.89
CA PRO A 165 12.88 5.58 -10.60
C PRO A 165 12.36 6.07 -11.95
N PRO A 166 12.18 5.24 -12.98
CA PRO A 166 11.53 5.65 -14.22
C PRO A 166 10.10 6.14 -13.98
N GLU A 167 9.54 6.90 -14.93
CA GLU A 167 8.12 7.27 -14.90
C GLU A 167 7.23 6.04 -15.13
N GLY A 168 6.09 5.99 -14.45
CA GLY A 168 5.15 4.88 -14.53
C GLY A 168 5.61 3.62 -13.79
N ILE A 169 4.89 2.52 -14.04
CA ILE A 169 5.13 1.23 -13.39
C ILE A 169 5.85 0.31 -14.38
N PRO A 170 7.01 -0.27 -14.02
CA PRO A 170 7.72 -1.21 -14.88
C PRO A 170 6.84 -2.39 -15.31
N GLU A 171 7.05 -2.87 -16.54
CA GLU A 171 6.33 -4.04 -17.09
C GLU A 171 6.80 -5.34 -16.42
N ASP A 172 8.12 -5.50 -16.22
CA ASP A 172 8.67 -6.65 -15.50
C ASP A 172 8.25 -6.60 -14.02
N HIS A 173 7.42 -7.56 -13.63
CA HIS A 173 6.82 -7.57 -12.30
C HIS A 173 7.86 -7.75 -11.19
N GLY A 174 8.91 -8.55 -11.42
CA GLY A 174 9.99 -8.73 -10.45
C GLY A 174 10.79 -7.46 -10.21
N ALA A 175 11.18 -6.78 -11.28
CA ALA A 175 11.88 -5.49 -11.24
C ALA A 175 11.00 -4.42 -10.59
N TYR A 176 9.69 -4.41 -10.88
CA TYR A 176 8.75 -3.52 -10.22
C TYR A 176 8.68 -3.75 -8.71
N LEU A 177 8.50 -4.99 -8.24
CA LEU A 177 8.46 -5.29 -6.81
C LEU A 177 9.77 -4.92 -6.09
N ARG A 178 10.92 -5.19 -6.73
CA ARG A 178 12.23 -4.78 -6.20
C ARG A 178 12.36 -3.27 -6.11
N LEU A 179 11.89 -2.54 -7.12
CA LEU A 179 11.90 -1.09 -7.13
C LEU A 179 10.99 -0.50 -6.03
N MET A 180 9.84 -1.11 -5.77
CA MET A 180 8.98 -0.74 -4.63
C MET A 180 9.68 -0.98 -3.28
N PHE A 181 10.37 -2.11 -3.13
CA PHE A 181 11.21 -2.37 -1.95
C PHE A 181 12.37 -1.38 -1.82
N ASP A 182 13.00 -1.01 -2.92
CA ASP A 182 14.02 0.04 -2.94
C ASP A 182 13.46 1.39 -2.46
N MET A 183 12.19 1.70 -2.72
CA MET A 183 11.53 2.89 -2.17
C MET A 183 11.31 2.78 -0.66
N MET A 184 10.92 1.61 -0.14
CA MET A 184 10.85 1.38 1.32
C MET A 184 12.24 1.54 1.96
N VAL A 185 13.25 0.98 1.31
CA VAL A 185 14.65 1.10 1.71
C VAL A 185 15.09 2.56 1.74
N LEU A 186 14.80 3.33 0.70
CA LEU A 186 15.06 4.78 0.65
C LEU A 186 14.35 5.51 1.80
N ALA A 187 13.10 5.16 2.09
CA ALA A 187 12.34 5.76 3.18
C ALA A 187 13.01 5.54 4.54
N TYR A 188 13.53 4.34 4.80
CA TYR A 188 14.27 4.05 6.03
C TYR A 188 15.66 4.70 6.05
N TRP A 189 16.40 4.63 4.95
CA TRP A 189 17.75 5.17 4.84
C TRP A 189 17.81 6.69 5.02
N THR A 190 16.74 7.38 4.61
CA THR A 190 16.58 8.82 4.77
C THR A 190 15.82 9.19 6.02
N ASP A 191 15.47 8.24 6.89
CA ASP A 191 14.66 8.48 8.10
C ASP A 191 13.35 9.24 7.80
N SER A 192 12.73 8.91 6.68
CA SER A 192 11.48 9.53 6.23
C SER A 192 10.26 8.90 6.92
N THR A 193 10.36 7.62 7.31
CA THR A 193 9.40 6.94 8.17
C THR A 193 10.07 5.82 8.96
N ARG A 194 9.45 5.38 10.06
CA ARG A 194 9.81 4.17 10.82
C ARG A 194 8.84 3.01 10.63
N VAL A 195 7.75 3.24 9.92
CA VAL A 195 6.68 2.26 9.72
C VAL A 195 6.39 2.17 8.23
N ALA A 196 6.49 0.99 7.64
CA ALA A 196 6.04 0.76 6.28
C ALA A 196 5.34 -0.59 6.15
N THR A 197 4.34 -0.62 5.29
CA THR A 197 3.52 -1.79 4.98
C THR A 197 3.53 -1.98 3.47
N PHE A 198 3.72 -3.20 2.99
CA PHE A 198 3.69 -3.49 1.55
C PHE A 198 2.85 -4.73 1.26
N MET A 199 1.74 -4.52 0.54
CA MET A 199 0.94 -5.59 -0.04
C MET A 199 1.54 -6.00 -1.39
N LEU A 200 2.23 -7.15 -1.42
CA LEU A 200 2.97 -7.62 -2.61
C LEU A 200 2.07 -8.05 -3.77
N ASP A 201 0.87 -8.51 -3.46
CA ASP A 201 -0.20 -8.81 -4.42
C ASP A 201 -1.54 -8.72 -3.68
N HIS A 202 -2.64 -8.48 -4.39
CA HIS A 202 -3.96 -8.38 -3.79
C HIS A 202 -4.67 -9.74 -3.68
N GLU A 203 -5.69 -9.81 -2.83
CA GLU A 203 -6.29 -11.07 -2.38
C GLU A 203 -6.93 -11.91 -3.49
N GLN A 204 -7.51 -11.24 -4.49
CA GLN A 204 -8.09 -11.84 -5.69
C GLN A 204 -7.37 -11.29 -6.92
N SER A 205 -6.08 -11.61 -7.03
CA SER A 205 -5.27 -11.21 -8.16
C SER A 205 -5.46 -12.12 -9.35
N ASN A 206 -5.99 -11.55 -10.43
CA ASN A 206 -6.06 -12.19 -11.74
C ASN A 206 -4.75 -12.06 -12.52
N ARG A 207 -3.63 -11.69 -11.86
CA ARG A 207 -2.31 -11.63 -12.49
C ARG A 207 -1.86 -13.02 -12.91
N TYR A 208 -1.37 -13.13 -14.14
CA TYR A 208 -0.66 -14.33 -14.60
C TYR A 208 0.80 -14.29 -14.14
N PHE A 209 1.28 -15.43 -13.66
CA PHE A 209 2.69 -15.65 -13.29
C PHE A 209 3.40 -16.56 -14.31
N ASP A 210 2.96 -16.55 -15.56
CA ASP A 210 3.49 -17.38 -16.65
C ASP A 210 4.94 -17.03 -17.06
N PHE A 211 5.43 -15.85 -16.68
CA PHE A 211 6.84 -15.50 -16.73
C PHE A 211 7.72 -16.35 -15.80
N LEU A 212 7.13 -17.05 -14.82
CA LEU A 212 7.83 -18.02 -13.98
C LEU A 212 7.76 -19.41 -14.61
N PRO A 213 8.91 -20.07 -14.86
CA PRO A 213 8.91 -21.43 -15.39
C PRO A 213 8.08 -22.38 -14.53
N GLY A 214 7.07 -23.00 -15.15
CA GLY A 214 6.20 -23.98 -14.51
C GLY A 214 4.96 -23.41 -13.82
N ALA A 215 4.77 -22.10 -13.76
CA ALA A 215 3.49 -21.49 -13.37
C ALA A 215 2.64 -21.19 -14.62
N LYS A 216 1.35 -21.53 -14.58
CA LYS A 216 0.39 -21.31 -15.66
C LYS A 216 -0.99 -20.99 -15.07
N GLY A 217 -1.51 -19.82 -15.40
CA GLY A 217 -2.82 -19.34 -14.94
C GLY A 217 -2.72 -18.15 -13.98
N MET A 218 -3.89 -17.67 -13.57
CA MET A 218 -4.05 -16.56 -12.64
C MET A 218 -3.62 -16.95 -11.21
N TRP A 219 -3.06 -15.99 -10.47
CA TRP A 219 -2.63 -16.22 -9.10
C TRP A 219 -3.75 -16.66 -8.18
N HIS A 220 -4.94 -16.04 -8.29
CA HIS A 220 -6.09 -16.40 -7.46
C HIS A 220 -6.42 -17.89 -7.60
N ALA A 221 -6.71 -18.35 -8.83
CA ALA A 221 -6.93 -19.76 -9.14
C ALA A 221 -5.83 -20.69 -8.60
N ILE A 222 -4.55 -20.35 -8.83
CA ILE A 222 -3.40 -21.15 -8.37
C ILE A 222 -3.35 -21.22 -6.83
N SER A 223 -3.71 -20.15 -6.12
CA SER A 223 -3.71 -20.09 -4.66
C SER A 223 -4.69 -21.09 -4.02
N HIS A 224 -5.78 -21.40 -4.70
CA HIS A 224 -6.73 -22.48 -4.37
C HIS A 224 -6.23 -23.86 -4.79
N TRP A 225 -4.94 -24.17 -4.53
CA TRP A 225 -4.26 -25.36 -5.06
C TRP A 225 -4.88 -26.71 -4.68
N ARG A 226 -5.69 -26.74 -3.62
CA ARG A 226 -6.40 -27.95 -3.16
C ARG A 226 -7.53 -28.36 -4.09
N ASP A 227 -8.10 -27.40 -4.81
CA ASP A 227 -9.09 -27.62 -5.85
C ASP A 227 -8.40 -27.65 -7.22
N ILE A 228 -8.69 -28.65 -8.03
CA ILE A 228 -8.06 -28.87 -9.34
C ILE A 228 -9.01 -28.66 -10.51
N SER A 229 -10.32 -28.49 -10.26
CA SER A 229 -11.27 -28.20 -11.35
C SER A 229 -11.00 -26.81 -11.95
N GLY A 230 -10.64 -25.85 -11.07
CA GLY A 230 -10.62 -24.43 -11.38
C GLY A 230 -11.99 -23.80 -11.56
N ASP A 231 -13.04 -24.58 -11.30
CA ASP A 231 -14.42 -24.11 -11.25
C ASP A 231 -14.69 -23.52 -9.86
N THR A 232 -14.01 -22.41 -9.57
CA THR A 232 -14.22 -21.60 -8.38
C THR A 232 -15.14 -20.43 -8.74
N GLU A 233 -16.08 -20.10 -7.86
CA GLU A 233 -17.07 -19.02 -8.08
C GLU A 233 -16.46 -17.61 -8.16
N ASP A 234 -15.12 -17.50 -8.12
CA ASP A 234 -14.37 -16.29 -7.75
C ASP A 234 -13.62 -15.60 -8.91
N ASP A 235 -14.23 -15.51 -10.09
CA ASP A 235 -13.67 -14.89 -11.30
C ASP A 235 -12.39 -15.56 -11.85
N ASP A 236 -12.16 -16.83 -11.52
CA ASP A 236 -11.15 -17.65 -12.19
C ASP A 236 -11.66 -18.00 -13.61
N GLU A 237 -10.75 -18.01 -14.60
CA GLU A 237 -11.11 -18.25 -16.00
C GLU A 237 -11.84 -19.60 -16.16
N GLU A 238 -13.09 -19.55 -16.67
CA GLU A 238 -13.93 -20.73 -16.88
C GLU A 238 -13.19 -21.78 -17.72
N GLY A 239 -12.98 -22.98 -17.15
CA GLY A 239 -12.29 -24.09 -17.81
C GLY A 239 -10.80 -24.27 -17.48
N ALA A 240 -10.23 -23.50 -16.56
CA ALA A 240 -8.86 -23.70 -16.08
C ALA A 240 -8.72 -24.93 -15.16
N SER A 241 -8.51 -26.14 -15.69
CA SER A 241 -8.32 -27.35 -14.87
C SER A 241 -6.85 -27.80 -14.77
N TRP A 242 -6.50 -28.48 -13.67
CA TRP A 242 -5.18 -29.05 -13.44
C TRP A 242 -5.24 -30.59 -13.37
N SER A 243 -4.25 -31.26 -13.97
CA SER A 243 -4.21 -32.72 -14.04
C SER A 243 -4.05 -33.41 -12.68
N SER A 244 -3.47 -32.72 -11.69
CA SER A 244 -3.38 -33.22 -10.32
C SER A 244 -3.18 -32.09 -9.31
N LYS A 245 -3.47 -32.37 -8.03
CA LYS A 245 -3.19 -31.45 -6.91
C LYS A 245 -1.71 -31.13 -6.81
N GLU A 246 -0.85 -32.09 -7.11
CA GLU A 246 0.60 -31.93 -7.05
C GLU A 246 1.09 -30.95 -8.13
N VAL A 247 0.54 -31.03 -9.35
CA VAL A 247 0.85 -30.06 -10.41
C VAL A 247 0.49 -28.65 -9.96
N LYS A 248 -0.76 -28.43 -9.51
CA LYS A 248 -1.22 -27.11 -9.06
C LYS A 248 -0.42 -26.60 -7.85
N TYR A 249 -0.14 -27.47 -6.88
CA TYR A 249 0.66 -27.14 -5.70
C TYR A 249 2.10 -26.73 -6.06
N ASN A 250 2.71 -27.37 -7.06
CA ASN A 250 4.04 -26.96 -7.53
C ASN A 250 4.03 -25.56 -8.15
N GLN A 251 2.98 -25.20 -8.90
CA GLN A 251 2.82 -23.84 -9.42
C GLN A 251 2.66 -22.82 -8.28
N TYR A 252 1.79 -23.14 -7.31
CA TYR A 252 1.60 -22.33 -6.10
C TYR A 252 2.93 -22.10 -5.38
N ARG A 253 3.72 -23.16 -5.17
CA ARG A 253 5.05 -23.06 -4.55
C ARG A 253 6.01 -22.19 -5.35
N THR A 254 5.99 -22.28 -6.68
CA THR A 254 6.83 -21.44 -7.55
C THR A 254 6.52 -19.96 -7.35
N VAL A 255 5.23 -19.58 -7.33
CA VAL A 255 4.82 -18.19 -7.13
C VAL A 255 5.11 -17.72 -5.70
N ILE A 256 4.89 -18.54 -4.68
CA ILE A 256 5.27 -18.21 -3.29
C ILE A 256 6.78 -18.00 -3.19
N LYS A 257 7.58 -18.87 -3.79
CA LYS A 257 9.05 -18.73 -3.79
C LYS A 257 9.47 -17.41 -4.43
N PHE A 258 8.89 -17.04 -5.57
CA PHE A 258 9.17 -15.76 -6.22
C PHE A 258 8.91 -14.56 -5.29
N HIS A 259 7.78 -14.53 -4.58
CA HIS A 259 7.49 -13.44 -3.63
C HIS A 259 8.49 -13.42 -2.47
N GLN A 260 8.84 -14.58 -1.92
CA GLN A 260 9.85 -14.70 -0.85
C GLN A 260 11.24 -14.24 -1.31
N GLU A 261 11.60 -14.47 -2.57
CA GLU A 261 12.84 -13.95 -3.15
C GLU A 261 12.87 -12.41 -3.20
N GLN A 262 11.72 -11.75 -3.41
CA GLN A 262 11.66 -10.27 -3.38
C GLN A 262 11.81 -9.74 -1.95
N VAL A 263 11.22 -10.42 -0.95
CA VAL A 263 11.41 -10.10 0.46
C VAL A 263 12.87 -10.32 0.89
N ALA A 264 13.50 -11.40 0.41
CA ALA A 264 14.91 -11.65 0.67
C ALA A 264 15.80 -10.56 0.04
N TYR A 265 15.48 -10.11 -1.19
CA TYR A 265 16.13 -8.97 -1.82
C TYR A 265 16.05 -7.72 -0.93
N PHE A 266 14.88 -7.37 -0.43
CA PHE A 266 14.69 -6.24 0.48
C PHE A 266 15.60 -6.30 1.71
N PHE A 267 15.67 -7.45 2.39
CA PHE A 267 16.56 -7.60 3.55
C PHE A 267 18.04 -7.50 3.19
N ASN A 268 18.45 -7.98 2.00
CA ASN A 268 19.83 -7.81 1.54
C ASN A 268 20.14 -6.34 1.24
N ARG A 269 19.21 -5.61 0.60
CA ARG A 269 19.34 -4.17 0.36
C ARG A 269 19.50 -3.37 1.66
N LEU A 270 18.73 -3.71 2.70
CA LEU A 270 18.89 -3.09 4.01
C LEU A 270 20.27 -3.32 4.62
N LYS A 271 20.86 -4.52 4.45
CA LYS A 271 22.22 -4.83 4.95
C LYS A 271 23.32 -4.12 4.18
N GLU A 272 23.13 -3.89 2.89
CA GLU A 272 24.12 -3.24 2.02
C GLU A 272 24.22 -1.73 2.26
N ILE A 273 23.20 -1.15 2.88
CA ILE A 273 23.16 0.26 3.17
C ILE A 273 24.16 0.62 4.26
N LYS A 274 24.96 1.63 3.97
CA LYS A 274 25.81 2.28 4.97
C LYS A 274 24.95 3.20 5.81
N GLU A 275 24.77 2.82 7.07
CA GLU A 275 24.37 3.72 8.13
C GLU A 275 25.51 4.73 8.32
N GLY A 276 25.18 6.01 8.25
CA GLY A 276 26.15 7.11 8.32
C GLY A 276 26.53 7.43 9.75
#